data_AF-A0A3S3DP62-F1
#
_entry.id   AF-A0A3S3DP62-F1
#
_cell.length_a   1.000
_cell.length_b   1.000
_cell.length_c   1.000
_cell.angle_alpha   90.00
_cell.angle_beta   90.00
_cell.angle_gamma   90.00
#
_symmetry.space_group_name_H-M   'P 1'
#
loop_
_entity.id
_entity.type
_entity.pdbx_description
1 polymer ?
#
loop_
_entity_poly.entity_id
_entity_poly.type
_entity_poly.pdbx_seq_one_letter_code
_entity_poly.pdbx_strand_id
1 'polypeptide(L)' 'DRTVAAAVESGIPVSQIVPVHQTFGGGNWTTNTGGKYVMPTTDQLQTMMDHWDELVPSPEFDFAYAWG' A
#
# COMPACT_ATOMS: atom_id res chain seq x y z
N ASP A 1 -10.19 -0.26 -2.69
CA ASP A 1 -11.53 -0.60 -3.25
C ASP A 1 -12.10 0.59 -3.97
N ARG A 2 -12.64 1.59 -3.25
CA ARG A 2 -13.29 2.77 -3.85
C ARG A 2 -12.43 3.49 -4.90
N THR A 3 -11.14 3.67 -4.63
CA THR A 3 -10.21 4.34 -5.54
C THR A 3 -9.88 3.50 -6.77
N VAL A 4 -9.81 2.18 -6.64
CA VAL A 4 -9.64 1.24 -7.77
C VAL A 4 -10.88 1.30 -8.66
N ALA A 5 -12.07 1.22 -8.05
CA ALA A 5 -13.34 1.33 -8.78
C ALA A 5 -13.45 2.65 -9.55
N ALA A 6 -13.15 3.78 -8.90
CA ALA A 6 -13.17 5.10 -9.54
C ALA A 6 -12.15 5.22 -10.69
N ALA A 7 -10.96 4.63 -10.56
CA ALA A 7 -9.97 4.59 -11.63
C ALA A 7 -10.48 3.81 -12.85
N VAL A 8 -11.07 2.63 -12.62
CA VAL A 8 -11.67 1.81 -13.69
C VAL A 8 -12.84 2.55 -14.36
N GLU A 9 -13.73 3.18 -13.60
CA GLU A 9 -14.83 4.00 -14.12
C GLU A 9 -14.33 5.19 -14.95
N SER A 10 -13.16 5.74 -14.62
CA SER A 10 -12.50 6.81 -15.39
C SER A 10 -11.76 6.31 -16.64
N GLY A 11 -11.76 5.01 -16.90
CA GLY A 11 -11.15 4.38 -18.08
C GLY A 11 -9.70 3.93 -17.89
N ILE A 12 -9.17 3.92 -16.66
CA ILE A 12 -7.85 3.37 -16.38
C ILE A 12 -7.94 1.83 -16.39
N PRO A 13 -7.20 1.13 -17.27
CA PRO A 13 -7.14 -0.33 -17.26
C PRO A 13 -6.61 -0.85 -15.94
N VAL A 14 -7.17 -1.95 -15.44
CA VAL A 14 -6.72 -2.65 -14.22
C VAL A 14 -5.21 -2.96 -14.27
N SER A 15 -4.69 -3.33 -15.44
CA SER A 15 -3.26 -3.61 -15.65
C SER A 15 -2.32 -2.40 -15.50
N GLN A 16 -2.86 -1.19 -15.35
CA GLN A 16 -2.11 0.04 -15.08
C GLN A 16 -2.26 0.53 -13.64
N ILE A 17 -2.97 -0.22 -12.79
CA ILE A 17 -3.14 0.09 -11.38
C ILE A 17 -2.07 -0.67 -10.60
N VAL A 18 -1.20 0.07 -9.93
CA VAL A 18 -0.10 -0.49 -9.12
C VAL A 18 -0.41 -0.25 -7.64
N PRO A 19 -0.48 -1.30 -6.81
CA PRO A 19 -0.50 -1.15 -5.36
C PRO A 19 0.80 -0.52 -4.88
N VAL A 20 0.69 0.51 -4.03
CA VAL A 20 1.85 1.16 -3.41
C VAL A 20 1.72 1.06 -1.90
N HIS A 21 2.70 0.45 -1.25
CA HIS A 21 2.87 0.56 0.20
C HIS A 21 4.00 1.54 0.52
N GLN A 22 3.64 2.71 1.03
CA GLN A 22 4.61 3.70 1.48
C GLN A 22 4.85 3.55 2.98
N THR A 23 6.13 3.40 3.34
CA THR A 23 6.55 3.33 4.73
C THR A 23 7.49 4.48 5.06
N PHE A 24 7.30 5.05 6.25
CA PHE A 24 8.15 6.10 6.81
C PHE A 24 8.86 5.53 8.05
N GLY A 25 10.08 6.00 8.29
CA GLY A 25 11.04 5.49 9.28
C GLY A 25 10.50 4.61 10.42
N GLY A 26 11.06 3.41 10.57
CA GLY A 26 10.70 2.45 11.63
C GLY A 26 11.56 2.56 12.90
N GLY A 27 11.24 1.76 13.92
CA GLY A 27 12.03 1.66 15.16
C GLY A 27 11.52 2.56 16.30
N ASN A 28 12.43 3.20 17.03
CA ASN A 28 12.09 4.05 18.20
C ASN A 28 11.84 5.52 17.85
N TRP A 29 11.78 5.86 16.56
CA TRP A 29 11.47 7.21 16.10
C TRP A 29 10.01 7.56 16.37
N THR A 30 9.77 8.79 16.80
CA THR A 30 8.45 9.31 17.15
C THR A 30 8.08 10.41 16.15
N THR A 31 6.84 10.41 15.67
CA THR A 31 6.33 11.48 14.83
C THR A 31 6.29 12.80 15.62
N ASN A 32 6.22 13.93 14.93
CA ASN A 32 6.00 15.25 15.53
C ASN A 32 4.68 15.36 16.32
N THR A 33 3.80 14.36 16.25
CA THR A 33 2.55 14.26 17.01
C THR A 33 2.59 13.21 18.13
N GLY A 34 3.74 12.62 18.42
CA GLY A 34 3.89 11.62 19.48
C GLY A 34 3.54 10.18 19.09
N GLY A 35 3.24 9.92 17.82
CA GLY A 35 2.97 8.58 17.29
C GLY A 35 4.24 7.86 16.82
N LYS A 36 4.10 6.66 16.26
CA LYS A 36 5.19 5.92 15.60
C LYS A 36 4.72 5.39 14.26
N TYR A 37 5.60 5.41 13.27
CA TYR A 37 5.38 4.58 12.09
C TYR A 37 5.67 3.12 12.45
N VAL A 38 4.75 2.25 12.06
CA VAL A 38 4.84 0.81 12.30
C VAL A 38 4.93 0.10 10.97
N MET A 39 5.81 -0.89 10.89
CA MET A 39 5.82 -1.83 9.77
C MET A 39 4.74 -2.88 10.02
N PRO A 40 4.05 -3.36 8.97
CA PRO A 40 3.14 -4.48 9.13
C PRO A 40 3.89 -5.72 9.61
N THR A 41 3.22 -6.55 10.41
CA THR A 41 3.67 -7.93 10.61
C THR A 41 3.55 -8.71 9.30
N THR A 42 4.18 -9.88 9.21
CA THR A 42 4.04 -10.76 8.04
C THR A 42 2.57 -11.07 7.73
N ASP A 43 1.76 -11.38 8.74
CA ASP A 43 0.34 -11.71 8.54
C ASP A 43 -0.48 -10.50 8.07
N GLN A 44 -0.16 -9.31 8.57
CA GLN A 44 -0.80 -8.07 8.12
C GLN A 44 -0.43 -7.77 6.67
N LEU A 45 0.85 -7.94 6.30
CA LEU A 45 1.30 -7.76 4.93
C LEU A 45 0.62 -8.76 3.99
N GLN A 46 0.51 -10.03 4.38
CA GLN A 46 -0.19 -11.05 3.60
C GLN A 46 -1.65 -10.68 3.38
N THR A 47 -2.36 -10.26 4.44
CA THR A 47 -3.75 -9.79 4.33
C THR A 47 -3.89 -8.63 3.33
N MET A 48 -2.93 -7.71 3.31
CA MET A 48 -2.92 -6.61 2.34
C MET A 48 -2.69 -7.11 0.92
N MET A 49 -1.79 -8.09 0.71
CA MET A 49 -1.54 -8.68 -0.60
C MET A 49 -2.76 -9.44 -1.13
N ASP A 50 -3.40 -10.26 -0.28
CA ASP A 50 -4.59 -11.03 -0.64
C ASP A 50 -5.72 -10.10 -1.10
N HIS A 51 -5.91 -9.00 -0.37
CA HIS A 51 -6.89 -7.97 -0.72
C HIS A 51 -6.59 -7.28 -2.06
N TRP A 52 -5.32 -7.06 -2.38
CA TRP A 52 -4.93 -6.50 -3.67
C TRP A 52 -5.13 -7.47 -4.83
N ASP A 53 -4.92 -8.77 -4.61
CA ASP A 53 -5.14 -9.81 -5.63
C ASP A 53 -6.63 -9.89 -6.05
N GLU A 54 -7.56 -9.64 -5.12
CA GLU A 54 -8.99 -9.56 -5.42
C GLU A 54 -9.36 -8.35 -6.32
N LEU A 55 -8.65 -7.22 -6.17
CA LEU A 55 -8.97 -5.97 -6.88
C LEU A 55 -8.22 -5.82 -8.20
N VAL A 56 -6.96 -6.26 -8.23
CA VAL A 56 -6.04 -6.14 -9.35
C VAL A 56 -5.26 -7.45 -9.43
N PRO A 57 -5.78 -8.49 -10.10
CA PRO A 57 -5.13 -9.80 -10.12
C PRO A 57 -3.75 -9.74 -10.77
N SER A 58 -2.75 -10.35 -10.12
CA SER A 58 -1.34 -10.32 -10.57
C SER A 58 -0.78 -8.91 -10.86
N PRO A 59 -0.87 -7.96 -9.90
CA PRO A 59 -0.39 -6.61 -10.11
C PRO A 59 1.14 -6.54 -10.05
N GLU A 60 1.76 -5.62 -10.80
CA GLU A 60 3.09 -5.15 -10.42
C GLU A 60 2.97 -4.46 -9.06
N PHE A 61 3.88 -4.75 -8.12
CA PHE A 61 3.84 -4.22 -6.75
C PHE A 61 5.03 -3.31 -6.49
N ASP A 62 4.79 -2.11 -5.96
CA ASP A 62 5.85 -1.15 -5.64
C ASP A 62 5.92 -0.83 -4.13
N PHE A 63 7.14 -0.76 -3.62
CA PHE A 63 7.45 -0.48 -2.22
C PHE A 63 8.31 0.76 -2.10
N ALA A 64 7.70 1.87 -1.68
CA ALA A 64 8.40 3.12 -1.46
C ALA A 64 8.84 3.23 0.00
N TYR A 65 10.16 3.28 0.22
CA TYR A 65 10.76 3.56 1.52
C TYR A 65 11.43 4.94 1.50
N ALA A 66 11.00 5.84 2.39
CA ALA A 66 11.58 7.18 2.51
C ALA A 66 12.12 7.44 3.91
N TRP A 67 13.29 8.09 3.98
CA TRP A 67 13.90 8.60 5.21
C TRP A 67 14.06 10.13 5.09
N GLY A 68 13.62 10.86 6.12
CA GLY A 68 13.62 12.33 6.16
C GLY A 68 12.91 12.83 7.41
#